data_AF-A0A1I3NV05-F1
#
_entry.id   AF-A0A1I3NV05-F1
#
_cell.length_a   1.000
_cell.length_b   1.000
_cell.length_c   1.000
_cell.angle_alpha   90.00
_cell.angle_beta   90.00
_cell.angle_gamma   90.00
#
_symmetry.space_group_name_H-M   'P 1'
#
loop_
_entity.id
_entity.type
_entity.pdbx_description
1 polymer ?
#
loop_
_entity_poly.entity_id
_entity_poly.type
_entity_poly.pdbx_seq_one_letter_code
_entity_poly.pdbx_strand_id
1 'polypeptide(L)'
;MKSNEALRTLAELTAYQWGMVTSAQASMRGITRLDLSRLAEASHLERLAHGVYKDAGAPAGRFDDLHAAWLSTDPKRLAEVRIKDSTNDVTVAGETAADLHGIGDFRALRYDFVSPTRRQSQRREIRYRQRTLDPRDIMLVEGMPVMTMERTIADLVDDNIDLSLVGDALRDASSNRTLDLQRLRELFAPLAARDGFKKGDGDALLHRLMEIAGIDLDALAGRVARDATLGSLVAAKFVGGLSKTDLNRIIMTPEMEKSLRTINESLAATLQSALAPQLAAMNASTSALVANLLGDSGIEEMLRKFSTQVVSPELVKALSQSWGAANATSPIGPETLALARAAQKAAGRG
;
A
#
# COMPACT_ATOMS: atom_id res chain seq x y z
N MET A 1 50.61 20.31 -1.82
CA MET A 1 49.91 20.77 -3.05
C MET A 1 49.32 22.17 -2.79
N LYS A 2 49.07 23.00 -3.81
CA LYS A 2 48.41 24.31 -3.60
C LYS A 2 46.91 24.11 -3.35
N SER A 3 46.30 24.91 -2.46
CA SER A 3 44.88 24.73 -2.06
C SER A 3 43.89 24.77 -3.22
N ASN A 4 44.09 25.66 -4.21
CA ASN A 4 43.21 25.74 -5.40
C ASN A 4 43.28 24.49 -6.28
N GLU A 5 44.45 23.88 -6.41
CA GLU A 5 44.62 22.64 -7.16
C GLU A 5 43.91 21.48 -6.44
N ALA A 6 44.05 21.42 -5.11
CA ALA A 6 43.34 20.46 -4.28
C ALA A 6 41.82 20.56 -4.45
N LEU A 7 41.27 21.78 -4.36
CA LEU A 7 39.84 22.02 -4.51
C LEU A 7 39.32 21.61 -5.90
N ARG A 8 40.06 21.92 -6.96
CA ARG A 8 39.68 21.50 -8.32
C ARG A 8 39.63 19.97 -8.46
N THR A 9 40.61 19.27 -7.91
CA THR A 9 40.64 17.80 -7.93
C THR A 9 39.56 17.19 -7.04
N LEU A 10 39.24 17.80 -5.91
CA LEU A 10 38.13 17.36 -5.05
C LEU A 10 36.78 17.59 -5.72
N ALA A 11 36.59 18.72 -6.44
CA ALA A 11 35.35 19.04 -7.16
C ALA A 11 34.94 17.94 -8.15
N GLU A 12 35.92 17.32 -8.83
CA GLU A 12 35.65 16.18 -9.72
C GLU A 12 35.08 14.96 -8.98
N LEU A 13 35.49 14.72 -7.73
CA LEU A 13 35.00 13.60 -6.92
C LEU A 13 33.65 13.92 -6.28
N THR A 14 33.53 15.13 -5.71
CA THR A 14 32.35 15.56 -4.97
C THR A 14 31.13 15.72 -5.88
N ALA A 15 31.33 16.07 -7.15
CA ALA A 15 30.26 16.17 -8.15
C ALA A 15 29.42 14.90 -8.32
N TYR A 16 30.01 13.71 -8.10
CA TYR A 16 29.32 12.42 -8.25
C TYR A 16 28.89 11.80 -6.91
N GLN A 17 29.09 12.50 -5.80
CA GLN A 17 28.95 11.95 -4.44
C GLN A 17 28.26 12.91 -3.49
N TRP A 18 27.17 13.58 -3.92
CA TRP A 18 26.41 14.52 -3.07
C TRP A 18 27.25 15.66 -2.49
N GLY A 19 28.29 16.10 -3.22
CA GLY A 19 29.22 17.10 -2.70
C GLY A 19 30.26 16.52 -1.74
N MET A 20 30.34 15.20 -1.56
CA MET A 20 31.17 14.56 -0.54
C MET A 20 32.36 13.79 -1.11
N VAL A 21 33.40 13.68 -0.30
CA VAL A 21 34.62 12.95 -0.61
C VAL A 21 35.20 12.33 0.64
N THR A 22 35.71 11.10 0.53
CA THR A 22 36.41 10.47 1.66
C THR A 22 37.89 10.84 1.65
N SER A 23 38.51 10.82 2.83
CA SER A 23 39.95 10.99 2.96
C SER A 23 40.76 9.91 2.22
N ALA A 24 40.21 8.71 2.04
CA ALA A 24 40.85 7.65 1.27
C ALA A 24 40.80 7.93 -0.24
N GLN A 25 39.65 8.38 -0.76
CA GLN A 25 39.50 8.81 -2.16
C GLN A 25 40.41 10.00 -2.47
N ALA A 26 40.44 11.00 -1.58
CA ALA A 26 41.32 12.17 -1.70
C ALA A 26 42.81 11.76 -1.71
N SER A 27 43.22 10.85 -0.81
CA SER A 27 44.60 10.35 -0.76
C SER A 27 45.01 9.61 -2.04
N MET A 28 44.10 8.90 -2.70
CA MET A 28 44.37 8.26 -4.01
C MET A 28 44.60 9.27 -5.13
N ARG A 29 44.18 10.54 -4.96
CA ARG A 29 44.46 11.66 -5.86
C ARG A 29 45.63 12.54 -5.37
N GLY A 30 46.43 12.06 -4.42
CA GLY A 30 47.58 12.79 -3.88
C GLY A 30 47.25 13.89 -2.88
N ILE A 31 45.99 13.97 -2.42
CA ILE A 31 45.54 14.97 -1.46
C ILE A 31 45.69 14.42 -0.05
N THR A 32 46.53 15.05 0.76
CA THR A 32 46.86 14.53 2.09
C THR A 32 45.76 14.83 3.11
N ARG A 33 45.76 14.11 4.24
CA ARG A 33 44.88 14.43 5.38
C ARG A 33 45.14 15.85 5.92
N LEU A 34 46.37 16.34 5.85
CA LEU A 34 46.72 17.70 6.24
C LEU A 34 46.10 18.74 5.30
N ASP A 35 46.10 18.47 3.99
CA ASP A 35 45.44 19.34 3.02
C ASP A 35 43.92 19.42 3.29
N LEU A 36 43.28 18.27 3.56
CA LEU A 36 41.85 18.23 3.93
C LEU A 36 41.56 18.99 5.24
N SER A 37 42.42 18.85 6.27
CA SER A 37 42.27 19.59 7.53
C SER A 37 42.34 21.10 7.29
N ARG A 38 43.33 21.56 6.52
CA ARG A 38 43.50 22.98 6.18
C ARG A 38 42.33 23.53 5.39
N LEU A 39 41.80 22.76 4.43
CA LEU A 39 40.62 23.17 3.67
C LEU A 39 39.37 23.23 4.55
N ALA A 40 39.24 22.34 5.54
CA ALA A 40 38.15 22.39 6.50
C ALA A 40 38.27 23.57 7.49
N GLU A 41 39.47 23.84 8.00
CA GLU A 41 39.78 25.01 8.83
C GLU A 41 39.52 26.33 8.09
N ALA A 42 39.77 26.37 6.78
CA ALA A 42 39.45 27.49 5.90
C ALA A 42 37.99 27.53 5.43
N SER A 43 37.11 26.65 5.96
CA SER A 43 35.69 26.57 5.61
C SER A 43 35.38 26.30 4.12
N HIS A 44 36.34 25.74 3.38
CA HIS A 44 36.09 25.22 2.04
C HIS A 44 35.47 23.82 2.07
N LEU A 45 35.72 23.06 3.14
CA LEU A 45 35.13 21.76 3.38
C LEU A 45 34.46 21.73 4.75
N GLU A 46 33.36 21.02 4.85
CA GLU A 46 32.73 20.64 6.10
C GLU A 46 33.08 19.18 6.44
N ARG A 47 33.31 18.88 7.72
CA ARG A 47 33.61 17.51 8.16
C ARG A 47 32.37 16.85 8.76
N LEU A 48 31.66 16.08 7.95
CA LEU A 48 30.42 15.39 8.37
C LEU A 48 30.68 14.16 9.24
N ALA A 49 31.73 13.39 8.95
CA ALA A 49 32.04 12.17 9.68
C ALA A 49 33.54 11.90 9.74
N HIS A 50 33.94 10.86 10.48
CA HIS A 50 35.33 10.43 10.49
C HIS A 50 35.81 10.07 9.07
N GLY A 51 36.66 10.94 8.50
CA GLY A 51 37.26 10.73 7.20
C GLY A 51 36.33 10.99 6.01
N VAL A 52 35.19 11.66 6.22
CA VAL A 52 34.29 12.11 5.15
C VAL A 52 34.12 13.62 5.25
N TYR A 53 34.32 14.30 4.13
CA TYR A 53 34.23 15.74 4.00
C TYR A 53 33.21 16.09 2.92
N LYS A 54 32.49 17.20 3.11
CA LYS A 54 31.55 17.77 2.15
C LYS A 54 32.08 19.11 1.67
N ASP A 55 31.92 19.42 0.39
CA ASP A 55 32.17 20.75 -0.16
C ASP A 55 31.21 21.76 0.49
N ALA A 56 31.76 22.82 1.10
CA ALA A 56 30.95 23.84 1.76
C ALA A 56 30.05 24.61 0.77
N GLY A 57 30.35 24.58 -0.53
CA GLY A 57 29.49 25.12 -1.58
C GLY A 57 28.37 24.19 -2.02
N ALA A 58 28.36 22.92 -1.61
CA ALA A 58 27.32 21.97 -1.96
C ALA A 58 26.04 22.21 -1.13
N PRO A 59 24.84 22.14 -1.72
CA PRO A 59 23.58 22.31 -0.99
C PRO A 59 23.46 21.34 0.19
N ALA A 60 22.96 21.82 1.33
CA ALA A 60 22.64 20.98 2.47
C ALA A 60 21.50 19.99 2.13
N GLY A 61 21.66 18.73 2.53
CA GLY A 61 20.71 17.65 2.28
C GLY A 61 20.21 17.05 3.60
N ARG A 62 18.92 16.69 3.66
CA ARG A 62 18.32 16.07 4.85
C ARG A 62 19.06 14.80 5.29
N PHE A 63 19.63 14.05 4.35
CA PHE A 63 20.28 12.76 4.60
C PHE A 63 21.81 12.83 4.53
N ASP A 64 22.41 14.02 4.65
CA ASP A 64 23.86 14.21 4.53
C ASP A 64 24.66 13.30 5.49
N ASP A 65 24.23 13.20 6.75
CA ASP A 65 24.89 12.35 7.74
C ASP A 65 24.80 10.86 7.38
N LEU A 66 23.70 10.44 6.77
CA LEU A 66 23.49 9.07 6.30
C LEU A 66 24.32 8.77 5.05
N HIS A 67 24.39 9.70 4.09
CA HIS A 67 25.31 9.59 2.94
C HIS A 67 26.76 9.50 3.42
N ALA A 68 27.15 10.31 4.39
CA ALA A 68 28.48 10.27 4.97
C ALA A 68 28.74 8.95 5.71
N ALA A 69 27.76 8.42 6.44
CA ALA A 69 27.84 7.10 7.06
C ALA A 69 28.00 5.99 6.01
N TRP A 70 27.19 5.98 4.95
CA TRP A 70 27.26 5.00 3.87
C TRP A 70 28.59 5.09 3.10
N LEU A 71 29.09 6.29 2.79
CA LEU A 71 30.42 6.45 2.17
C LEU A 71 31.56 5.93 3.05
N SER A 72 31.42 6.03 4.37
CA SER A 72 32.44 5.52 5.30
C SER A 72 32.52 4.00 5.35
N THR A 73 31.52 3.27 4.86
CA THR A 73 31.48 1.80 4.93
C THR A 73 32.45 1.15 3.95
N ASP A 74 32.72 1.79 2.81
CA ASP A 74 33.82 1.46 1.91
C ASP A 74 34.43 2.76 1.36
N PRO A 75 35.36 3.37 2.12
CA PRO A 75 35.81 4.71 1.83
C PRO A 75 36.72 4.77 0.60
N LYS A 76 37.16 3.64 0.02
CA LYS A 76 38.07 3.64 -1.14
C LYS A 76 37.33 3.62 -2.47
N ARG A 77 36.15 2.99 -2.52
CA ARG A 77 35.34 2.90 -3.74
C ARG A 77 34.45 4.15 -3.89
N LEU A 78 34.28 4.63 -5.12
CA LEU A 78 33.38 5.75 -5.42
C LEU A 78 31.91 5.29 -5.33
N ALA A 79 31.00 6.20 -4.96
CA ALA A 79 29.58 5.87 -4.82
C ALA A 79 28.99 5.25 -6.09
N GLU A 80 29.30 5.81 -7.27
CA GLU A 80 28.81 5.31 -8.55
C GLU A 80 29.20 3.84 -8.80
N VAL A 81 30.45 3.47 -8.49
CA VAL A 81 30.95 2.10 -8.66
C VAL A 81 30.25 1.15 -7.69
N ARG A 82 29.97 1.62 -6.47
CA ARG A 82 29.29 0.88 -5.42
C ARG A 82 27.80 0.66 -5.72
N ILE A 83 27.13 1.69 -6.24
CA ILE A 83 25.72 1.65 -6.66
C ILE A 83 25.51 0.60 -7.77
N LYS A 84 26.43 0.52 -8.74
CA LYS A 84 26.38 -0.49 -9.81
C LYS A 84 26.58 -1.92 -9.30
N ASP A 85 27.19 -2.09 -8.14
CA ASP A 85 27.51 -3.37 -7.48
C ASP A 85 26.70 -3.54 -6.18
N SER A 86 25.50 -2.96 -6.13
CA SER A 86 24.69 -2.83 -4.92
C SER A 86 24.37 -4.16 -4.23
N THR A 87 24.28 -5.25 -4.98
CA THR A 87 24.01 -6.60 -4.47
C THR A 87 25.15 -7.17 -3.61
N ASN A 88 26.39 -6.71 -3.85
CA ASN A 88 27.57 -7.14 -3.09
C ASN A 88 28.05 -6.08 -2.09
N ASP A 89 27.39 -4.92 -2.04
CA ASP A 89 27.74 -3.81 -1.17
C ASP A 89 26.79 -3.72 0.04
N VAL A 90 26.99 -2.68 0.83
CA VAL A 90 26.22 -2.32 2.00
C VAL A 90 24.92 -1.64 1.56
N THR A 91 23.79 -2.17 2.03
CA THR A 91 22.44 -1.66 1.75
C THR A 91 21.82 -1.09 3.02
N VAL A 92 21.15 0.07 2.93
CA VAL A 92 20.43 0.67 4.06
C VAL A 92 19.22 -0.17 4.44
N ALA A 93 19.02 -0.41 5.74
CA ALA A 93 18.05 -1.37 6.27
C ALA A 93 17.28 -0.83 7.48
N GLY A 94 16.35 -1.64 7.99
CA GLY A 94 15.63 -1.40 9.24
C GLY A 94 14.91 -0.05 9.29
N GLU A 95 14.92 0.55 10.47
CA GLU A 95 14.31 1.87 10.72
C GLU A 95 14.88 2.97 9.82
N THR A 96 16.18 2.90 9.45
CA THR A 96 16.80 3.88 8.55
C THR A 96 16.25 3.79 7.13
N ALA A 97 15.98 2.58 6.64
CA ALA A 97 15.30 2.39 5.36
C ALA A 97 13.85 2.88 5.42
N ALA A 98 13.16 2.66 6.53
CA ALA A 98 11.79 3.12 6.72
C ALA A 98 11.69 4.67 6.69
N ASP A 99 12.60 5.39 7.34
CA ASP A 99 12.66 6.87 7.29
C ASP A 99 12.96 7.37 5.86
N LEU A 100 13.86 6.71 5.12
CA LEU A 100 14.11 7.04 3.70
C LEU A 100 12.88 6.82 2.81
N HIS A 101 12.06 5.82 3.11
CA HIS A 101 10.80 5.56 2.43
C HIS A 101 9.67 6.49 2.89
N GLY A 102 9.86 7.20 4.01
CA GLY A 102 8.84 8.02 4.64
C GLY A 102 7.67 7.19 5.17
N ILE A 103 7.94 6.00 5.73
CA ILE A 103 6.92 5.10 6.28
C ILE A 103 7.17 4.85 7.77
N GLY A 104 6.11 4.93 8.56
CA GLY A 104 6.18 4.85 10.02
C GLY A 104 6.87 6.06 10.66
N ASP A 105 6.81 6.13 11.99
CA ASP A 105 7.52 7.13 12.80
C ASP A 105 8.65 6.45 13.58
N PHE A 106 9.71 6.08 12.86
CA PHE A 106 10.88 5.45 13.45
C PHE A 106 11.95 6.49 13.79
N ARG A 107 12.45 6.42 15.02
CA ARG A 107 13.59 7.23 15.46
C ARG A 107 14.81 6.35 15.52
N ALA A 108 15.34 6.03 14.34
CA ALA A 108 16.52 5.19 14.21
C ALA A 108 17.67 5.76 15.07
N LEU A 109 18.01 5.07 16.16
CA LEU A 109 19.10 5.47 17.05
C LEU A 109 20.48 5.32 16.39
N ARG A 110 20.54 4.53 15.32
CA ARG A 110 21.74 4.21 14.53
C ARG A 110 21.35 4.08 13.06
N TYR A 111 22.28 4.38 12.17
CA TYR A 111 22.20 4.01 10.77
C TYR A 111 22.38 2.51 10.64
N ASP A 112 21.31 1.84 10.22
CA ASP A 112 21.31 0.40 10.05
C ASP A 112 21.63 0.02 8.61
N PHE A 113 22.58 -0.89 8.48
CA PHE A 113 22.98 -1.42 7.20
C PHE A 113 23.06 -2.95 7.23
N VAL A 114 22.73 -3.57 6.10
CA VAL A 114 23.02 -4.97 5.84
C VAL A 114 24.16 -5.13 4.85
N SER A 115 24.94 -6.19 5.03
CA SER A 115 26.05 -6.56 4.15
C SER A 115 26.09 -8.07 3.96
N PRO A 116 26.36 -8.59 2.75
CA PRO A 116 26.47 -10.02 2.50
C PRO A 116 27.66 -10.65 3.26
N THR A 117 28.69 -9.84 3.51
CA THR A 117 29.87 -10.22 4.30
C THR A 117 29.83 -9.62 5.69
N ARG A 118 30.46 -10.30 6.66
CA ARG A 118 30.58 -9.81 8.03
C ARG A 118 31.36 -8.49 8.08
N ARG A 119 30.75 -7.46 8.68
CA ARG A 119 31.36 -6.14 8.92
C ARG A 119 31.18 -5.74 10.38
N GLN A 120 32.10 -4.94 10.88
CA GLN A 120 32.03 -4.33 12.21
C GLN A 120 32.41 -2.86 12.11
N SER A 121 31.79 -2.04 12.95
CA SER A 121 32.08 -0.61 13.04
C SER A 121 32.56 -0.28 14.44
N GLN A 122 33.55 0.61 14.54
CA GLN A 122 33.90 1.29 15.79
C GLN A 122 33.02 2.53 16.04
N ARG A 123 32.29 2.97 15.00
CA ARG A 123 31.34 4.09 15.07
C ARG A 123 30.03 3.60 15.69
N ARG A 124 29.63 4.19 16.82
CA ARG A 124 28.48 3.74 17.63
C ARG A 124 27.14 3.99 16.91
N GLU A 125 27.11 4.97 16.04
CA GLU A 125 25.99 5.36 15.21
C GLU A 125 25.78 4.44 13.99
N ILE A 126 26.66 3.47 13.72
CA ILE A 126 26.52 2.52 12.62
C ILE A 126 26.26 1.12 13.17
N ARG A 127 25.20 0.47 12.71
CA ARG A 127 24.94 -0.95 12.94
C ARG A 127 25.11 -1.72 11.63
N TYR A 128 25.81 -2.85 11.70
CA TYR A 128 25.87 -3.81 10.59
C TYR A 128 25.17 -5.09 10.99
N ARG A 129 24.32 -5.59 10.10
CA ARG A 129 23.77 -6.95 10.14
C ARG A 129 24.25 -7.73 8.92
N GLN A 130 24.66 -8.98 9.13
CA GLN A 130 25.09 -9.83 8.03
C GLN A 130 23.87 -10.44 7.34
N ARG A 131 23.68 -10.14 6.06
CA ARG A 131 22.59 -10.68 5.25
C ARG A 131 22.91 -10.56 3.75
N THR A 132 22.63 -11.62 3.02
CA THR A 132 22.54 -11.58 1.55
C THR A 132 21.10 -11.27 1.15
N LEU A 133 20.90 -10.22 0.38
CA LEU A 133 19.58 -9.83 -0.13
C LEU A 133 19.35 -10.39 -1.53
N ASP A 134 18.08 -10.65 -1.85
CA ASP A 134 17.66 -10.84 -3.24
C ASP A 134 17.85 -9.51 -3.97
N PRO A 135 18.40 -9.47 -5.20
CA PRO A 135 18.53 -8.22 -5.96
C PRO A 135 17.22 -7.46 -6.13
N ARG A 136 16.06 -8.16 -6.13
CA ARG A 136 14.72 -7.55 -6.21
C ARG A 136 14.33 -6.78 -4.95
N ASP A 137 14.99 -7.07 -3.82
CA ASP A 137 14.76 -6.41 -2.55
C ASP A 137 15.67 -5.20 -2.32
N ILE A 138 16.41 -4.77 -3.35
CA ILE A 138 17.29 -3.59 -3.31
C ILE A 138 16.82 -2.57 -4.35
N MET A 139 16.68 -1.32 -3.94
CA MET A 139 16.38 -0.20 -4.82
C MET A 139 17.23 1.02 -4.47
N LEU A 140 17.18 2.06 -5.32
CA LEU A 140 17.85 3.33 -5.05
C LEU A 140 16.85 4.34 -4.48
N VAL A 141 17.18 4.89 -3.31
CA VAL A 141 16.47 6.01 -2.67
C VAL A 141 17.51 7.03 -2.25
N GLU A 142 17.31 8.30 -2.59
CA GLU A 142 18.29 9.38 -2.36
C GLU A 142 19.70 9.04 -2.90
N GLY A 143 19.75 8.21 -3.97
CA GLY A 143 20.97 7.73 -4.59
C GLY A 143 21.75 6.65 -3.82
N MET A 144 21.23 6.13 -2.71
CA MET A 144 21.84 5.02 -1.96
C MET A 144 21.12 3.69 -2.24
N PRO A 145 21.81 2.53 -2.16
CA PRO A 145 21.15 1.24 -2.09
C PRO A 145 20.37 1.08 -0.79
N VAL A 146 19.06 0.86 -0.89
CA VAL A 146 18.12 0.71 0.23
C VAL A 146 17.28 -0.53 0.00
N MET A 147 16.86 -1.20 1.08
CA MET A 147 15.84 -2.25 0.99
C MET A 147 14.57 -1.71 0.31
N THR A 148 13.88 -2.52 -0.49
CA THR A 148 12.52 -2.18 -0.95
C THR A 148 11.56 -2.02 0.24
N MET A 149 10.40 -1.39 0.03
CA MET A 149 9.42 -1.19 1.11
C MET A 149 8.98 -2.53 1.72
N GLU A 150 8.69 -3.54 0.89
CA GLU A 150 8.28 -4.87 1.35
C GLU A 150 9.37 -5.54 2.19
N ARG A 151 10.63 -5.47 1.73
CA ARG A 151 11.77 -5.99 2.48
C ARG A 151 12.01 -5.22 3.76
N THR A 152 11.84 -3.90 3.75
CA THR A 152 11.97 -3.03 4.92
C THR A 152 10.94 -3.40 5.98
N ILE A 153 9.67 -3.54 5.62
CA ILE A 153 8.60 -3.94 6.55
C ILE A 153 8.90 -5.32 7.14
N ALA A 154 9.28 -6.29 6.31
CA ALA A 154 9.68 -7.62 6.79
C ALA A 154 10.93 -7.58 7.68
N ASP A 155 11.85 -6.69 7.40
CA ASP A 155 13.06 -6.49 8.18
C ASP A 155 12.79 -5.85 9.55
N LEU A 156 11.82 -4.93 9.65
CA LEU A 156 11.38 -4.39 10.93
C LEU A 156 10.76 -5.47 11.81
N VAL A 157 9.93 -6.35 11.24
CA VAL A 157 9.46 -7.54 11.96
C VAL A 157 10.66 -8.35 12.42
N ASP A 158 11.56 -8.72 11.50
CA ASP A 158 12.74 -9.55 11.79
C ASP A 158 13.64 -8.96 12.89
N ASP A 159 13.75 -7.63 12.99
CA ASP A 159 14.50 -6.93 14.05
C ASP A 159 13.76 -6.83 15.40
N ASN A 160 12.60 -7.50 15.53
CA ASN A 160 11.70 -7.49 16.69
C ASN A 160 11.14 -6.10 17.03
N ILE A 161 10.89 -5.27 16.03
CA ILE A 161 10.13 -4.03 16.23
C ILE A 161 8.68 -4.37 16.58
N ASP A 162 8.06 -3.58 17.45
CA ASP A 162 6.67 -3.75 17.86
C ASP A 162 5.74 -3.78 16.62
N LEU A 163 4.89 -4.82 16.53
CA LEU A 163 3.99 -5.02 15.40
C LEU A 163 3.01 -3.87 15.19
N SER A 164 2.71 -3.07 16.22
CA SER A 164 1.95 -1.82 16.08
C SER A 164 2.68 -0.81 15.21
N LEU A 165 3.96 -0.56 15.48
CA LEU A 165 4.81 0.34 14.68
C LEU A 165 5.04 -0.21 13.26
N VAL A 166 5.21 -1.53 13.14
CA VAL A 166 5.30 -2.17 11.81
C VAL A 166 3.98 -2.02 11.05
N GLY A 167 2.83 -2.16 11.74
CA GLY A 167 1.51 -1.95 11.16
C GLY A 167 1.31 -0.52 10.66
N ASP A 168 1.78 0.49 11.41
CA ASP A 168 1.76 1.89 10.96
C ASP A 168 2.63 2.09 9.71
N ALA A 169 3.83 1.51 9.67
CA ALA A 169 4.68 1.54 8.47
C ALA A 169 4.01 0.87 7.26
N LEU A 170 3.31 -0.25 7.47
CA LEU A 170 2.54 -0.92 6.42
C LEU A 170 1.38 -0.05 5.93
N ARG A 171 0.66 0.62 6.84
CA ARG A 171 -0.41 1.59 6.53
C ARG A 171 0.11 2.71 5.65
N ASP A 172 1.21 3.35 6.04
CA ASP A 172 1.82 4.44 5.30
C ASP A 172 2.29 4.00 3.92
N ALA A 173 2.99 2.86 3.86
CA ALA A 173 3.47 2.28 2.61
C ALA A 173 2.32 1.98 1.63
N SER A 174 1.22 1.36 2.13
CA SER A 174 0.04 1.04 1.33
C SER A 174 -0.73 2.26 0.83
N SER A 175 -0.65 3.38 1.56
CA SER A 175 -1.33 4.63 1.19
C SER A 175 -0.57 5.39 0.10
N ASN A 176 0.76 5.25 0.08
CA ASN A 176 1.65 6.01 -0.80
C ASN A 176 2.04 5.26 -2.09
N ARG A 177 2.01 3.91 -2.07
CA ARG A 177 2.49 3.05 -3.15
C ARG A 177 1.71 1.73 -3.23
N THR A 178 1.75 1.10 -4.39
CA THR A 178 1.27 -0.28 -4.56
C THR A 178 2.32 -1.24 -4.01
N LEU A 179 1.97 -2.00 -2.97
CA LEU A 179 2.83 -3.04 -2.40
C LEU A 179 2.61 -4.39 -3.06
N ASP A 180 3.69 -5.15 -3.23
CA ASP A 180 3.61 -6.56 -3.61
C ASP A 180 3.26 -7.43 -2.40
N LEU A 181 1.96 -7.69 -2.21
CA LEU A 181 1.46 -8.53 -1.12
C LEU A 181 1.97 -9.98 -1.21
N GLN A 182 2.24 -10.48 -2.42
CA GLN A 182 2.76 -11.83 -2.59
C GLN A 182 4.21 -11.88 -2.07
N ARG A 183 5.01 -10.86 -2.39
CA ARG A 183 6.37 -10.74 -1.85
C ARG A 183 6.38 -10.60 -0.33
N LEU A 184 5.47 -9.82 0.25
CA LEU A 184 5.32 -9.71 1.71
C LEU A 184 5.03 -11.06 2.36
N ARG A 185 4.10 -11.85 1.81
CA ARG A 185 3.81 -13.21 2.30
C ARG A 185 5.05 -14.10 2.30
N GLU A 186 5.82 -14.08 1.22
CA GLU A 186 7.07 -14.84 1.11
C GLU A 186 8.09 -14.42 2.18
N LEU A 187 8.25 -13.12 2.39
CA LEU A 187 9.19 -12.56 3.37
C LEU A 187 8.76 -12.81 4.83
N PHE A 188 7.45 -12.82 5.10
CA PHE A 188 6.89 -13.07 6.43
C PHE A 188 6.81 -14.56 6.79
N ALA A 189 6.70 -15.46 5.82
CA ALA A 189 6.63 -16.91 6.06
C ALA A 189 7.73 -17.45 7.02
N PRO A 190 9.02 -17.10 6.88
CA PRO A 190 10.05 -17.54 7.82
C PRO A 190 9.95 -16.87 9.21
N LEU A 191 9.28 -15.72 9.33
CA LEU A 191 9.18 -14.93 10.57
C LEU A 191 7.94 -15.32 11.41
N ALA A 192 6.88 -15.82 10.76
CA ALA A 192 5.57 -16.12 11.33
C ALA A 192 5.61 -16.89 12.67
N ALA A 193 6.50 -17.88 12.82
CA ALA A 193 6.58 -18.72 14.02
C ALA A 193 6.98 -17.93 15.27
N ARG A 194 7.82 -16.91 15.13
CA ARG A 194 8.28 -16.09 16.26
C ARG A 194 7.17 -15.19 16.79
N ASP A 195 6.27 -14.78 15.91
CA ASP A 195 5.12 -13.92 16.21
C ASP A 195 3.85 -14.71 16.56
N GLY A 196 3.99 -16.00 16.89
CA GLY A 196 2.91 -16.84 17.42
C GLY A 196 2.05 -17.57 16.37
N PHE A 197 2.41 -17.49 15.09
CA PHE A 197 1.71 -18.19 14.01
C PHE A 197 2.35 -19.53 13.65
N LYS A 198 1.73 -20.28 12.74
CA LYS A 198 2.32 -21.53 12.24
C LYS A 198 3.58 -21.21 11.43
N LYS A 199 4.59 -22.07 11.53
CA LYS A 199 5.83 -21.93 10.75
C LYS A 199 5.51 -21.93 9.25
N GLY A 200 5.99 -20.91 8.53
CA GLY A 200 5.71 -20.74 7.10
C GLY A 200 4.41 -19.99 6.80
N ASP A 201 3.63 -19.61 7.80
CA ASP A 201 2.33 -18.98 7.64
C ASP A 201 2.46 -17.45 7.51
N GLY A 202 3.09 -17.01 6.43
CA GLY A 202 3.28 -15.59 6.14
C GLY A 202 1.98 -14.84 5.85
N ASP A 203 0.93 -15.56 5.44
CA ASP A 203 -0.39 -15.00 5.21
C ASP A 203 -1.07 -14.61 6.52
N ALA A 204 -1.01 -15.48 7.55
CA ALA A 204 -1.52 -15.13 8.88
C ALA A 204 -0.82 -13.90 9.49
N LEU A 205 0.52 -13.81 9.34
CA LEU A 205 1.27 -12.65 9.84
C LEU A 205 0.95 -11.38 9.03
N LEU A 206 0.82 -11.47 7.70
CA LEU A 206 0.39 -10.33 6.89
C LEU A 206 -1.02 -9.87 7.29
N HIS A 207 -1.98 -10.78 7.41
CA HIS A 207 -3.33 -10.45 7.84
C HIS A 207 -3.33 -9.76 9.21
N ARG A 208 -2.54 -10.26 10.16
CA ARG A 208 -2.40 -9.61 11.46
C ARG A 208 -1.88 -8.19 11.37
N LEU A 209 -0.85 -7.94 10.56
CA LEU A 209 -0.31 -6.60 10.35
C LEU A 209 -1.31 -5.69 9.64
N MET A 210 -2.07 -6.21 8.68
CA MET A 210 -3.13 -5.48 7.99
C MET A 210 -4.28 -5.11 8.93
N GLU A 211 -4.68 -6.00 9.85
CA GLU A 211 -5.65 -5.71 10.93
C GLU A 211 -5.15 -4.55 11.81
N ILE A 212 -3.90 -4.63 12.29
CA ILE A 212 -3.27 -3.58 13.11
C ILE A 212 -3.20 -2.25 12.33
N ALA A 213 -2.81 -2.33 11.07
CA ALA A 213 -2.77 -1.21 10.13
C ALA A 213 -4.17 -0.69 9.77
N GLY A 214 -5.26 -1.28 10.28
CA GLY A 214 -6.64 -0.92 9.92
C GLY A 214 -6.93 -1.06 8.42
N ILE A 215 -6.11 -1.82 7.70
CA ILE A 215 -6.29 -2.22 6.30
C ILE A 215 -7.03 -3.55 6.30
N ASP A 216 -8.21 -3.58 6.91
CA ASP A 216 -9.00 -4.80 6.91
C ASP A 216 -9.58 -4.99 5.50
N LEU A 217 -9.08 -6.02 4.79
CA LEU A 217 -9.51 -6.39 3.45
C LEU A 217 -10.98 -6.80 3.41
N ASP A 218 -11.52 -7.39 4.48
CA ASP A 218 -12.93 -7.77 4.60
C ASP A 218 -13.79 -6.57 4.94
N ALA A 219 -13.33 -5.66 5.80
CA ALA A 219 -14.01 -4.38 6.01
C ALA A 219 -13.96 -3.50 4.75
N LEU A 220 -12.85 -3.49 4.02
CA LEU A 220 -12.69 -2.79 2.74
C LEU A 220 -13.56 -3.42 1.67
N ALA A 221 -13.57 -4.74 1.52
CA ALA A 221 -14.46 -5.45 0.61
C ALA A 221 -15.93 -5.22 0.98
N GLY A 222 -16.27 -5.28 2.27
CA GLY A 222 -17.59 -4.96 2.79
C GLY A 222 -17.97 -3.48 2.60
N ARG A 223 -17.01 -2.56 2.59
CA ARG A 223 -17.22 -1.13 2.30
C ARG A 223 -17.41 -0.90 0.80
N VAL A 224 -16.61 -1.55 -0.05
CA VAL A 224 -16.79 -1.55 -1.51
C VAL A 224 -18.14 -2.16 -1.90
N ALA A 225 -18.58 -3.22 -1.20
CA ALA A 225 -19.88 -3.84 -1.43
C ALA A 225 -21.07 -2.97 -0.96
N ARG A 226 -20.89 -2.15 0.08
CA ARG A 226 -21.93 -1.28 0.65
C ARG A 226 -21.98 0.12 0.04
N ASP A 227 -20.87 0.63 -0.45
CA ASP A 227 -20.76 1.95 -1.08
C ASP A 227 -20.80 1.79 -2.61
N ALA A 228 -21.97 2.07 -3.19
CA ALA A 228 -22.21 1.94 -4.63
C ALA A 228 -21.21 2.75 -5.49
N THR A 229 -20.73 3.88 -4.98
CA THR A 229 -19.76 4.75 -5.67
C THR A 229 -18.39 4.08 -5.71
N LEU A 230 -17.88 3.62 -4.57
CA LEU A 230 -16.61 2.88 -4.51
C LEU A 230 -16.69 1.55 -5.27
N GLY A 231 -17.80 0.81 -5.11
CA GLY A 231 -18.08 -0.41 -5.87
C GLY A 231 -18.03 -0.19 -7.37
N SER A 232 -18.66 0.88 -7.86
CA SER A 232 -18.66 1.23 -9.29
C SER A 232 -17.29 1.65 -9.81
N LEU A 233 -16.48 2.36 -9.00
CA LEU A 233 -15.12 2.76 -9.37
C LEU A 233 -14.16 1.58 -9.42
N VAL A 234 -14.24 0.68 -8.45
CA VAL A 234 -13.47 -0.58 -8.43
C VAL A 234 -13.89 -1.43 -9.63
N ALA A 235 -15.19 -1.64 -9.84
CA ALA A 235 -15.70 -2.35 -11.01
C ALA A 235 -15.21 -1.70 -12.31
N ALA A 236 -15.33 -0.38 -12.50
CA ALA A 236 -14.86 0.31 -13.69
C ALA A 236 -13.35 0.14 -13.93
N LYS A 237 -12.53 0.18 -12.87
CA LYS A 237 -11.07 -0.01 -12.95
C LYS A 237 -10.68 -1.41 -13.42
N PHE A 238 -11.40 -2.44 -12.97
CA PHE A 238 -11.11 -3.84 -13.31
C PHE A 238 -11.86 -4.33 -14.56
N VAL A 239 -13.07 -3.81 -14.83
CA VAL A 239 -13.88 -4.11 -16.01
C VAL A 239 -13.39 -3.36 -17.24
N GLY A 240 -12.85 -2.15 -17.08
CA GLY A 240 -12.28 -1.38 -18.18
C GLY A 240 -11.06 -2.04 -18.85
N GLY A 241 -10.43 -3.03 -18.18
CA GLY A 241 -9.34 -3.83 -18.72
C GLY A 241 -9.76 -5.18 -19.32
N LEU A 242 -11.04 -5.58 -19.19
CA LEU A 242 -11.54 -6.84 -19.75
C LEU A 242 -12.03 -6.61 -21.18
N SER A 243 -11.56 -7.43 -22.14
CA SER A 243 -12.14 -7.38 -23.49
C SER A 243 -13.60 -7.85 -23.45
N LYS A 244 -14.42 -7.44 -24.43
CA LYS A 244 -15.81 -7.98 -24.58
C LYS A 244 -15.85 -9.51 -24.58
N THR A 245 -14.79 -10.15 -25.04
CA THR A 245 -14.63 -11.60 -25.08
C THR A 245 -14.43 -12.20 -23.68
N ASP A 246 -13.72 -11.51 -22.80
CA ASP A 246 -13.47 -11.93 -21.42
C ASP A 246 -14.71 -11.73 -20.54
N LEU A 247 -15.42 -10.61 -20.75
CA LEU A 247 -16.73 -10.37 -20.14
C LEU A 247 -17.74 -11.44 -20.53
N ASN A 248 -17.82 -11.82 -21.81
CA ASN A 248 -18.73 -12.89 -22.25
C ASN A 248 -18.39 -14.27 -21.68
N ARG A 249 -17.12 -14.55 -21.36
CA ARG A 249 -16.72 -15.81 -20.70
C ARG A 249 -17.06 -15.84 -19.22
N ILE A 250 -17.01 -14.69 -18.53
CA ILE A 250 -17.29 -14.56 -17.10
C ILE A 250 -18.82 -14.49 -16.84
N ILE A 251 -19.57 -13.86 -17.74
CA ILE A 251 -21.02 -13.62 -17.60
C ILE A 251 -21.85 -14.87 -17.92
N MET A 252 -21.32 -15.83 -18.69
CA MET A 252 -22.08 -16.98 -19.20
C MET A 252 -21.57 -18.31 -18.67
N THR A 253 -21.61 -18.51 -17.34
CA THR A 253 -21.71 -19.88 -16.81
C THR A 253 -23.19 -20.23 -16.63
N PRO A 254 -23.65 -21.43 -17.02
CA PRO A 254 -25.04 -21.86 -16.83
C PRO A 254 -25.53 -21.71 -15.38
N GLU A 255 -24.61 -21.84 -14.43
CA GLU A 255 -24.85 -21.69 -12.99
C GLU A 255 -25.09 -20.22 -12.59
N MET A 256 -24.39 -19.27 -13.22
CA MET A 256 -24.59 -17.84 -12.98
C MET A 256 -25.88 -17.35 -13.64
N GLU A 257 -26.23 -17.83 -14.84
CA GLU A 257 -27.53 -17.55 -15.46
C GLU A 257 -28.68 -18.03 -14.57
N LYS A 258 -28.57 -19.24 -14.02
CA LYS A 258 -29.56 -19.79 -13.10
C LYS A 258 -29.68 -18.94 -11.84
N SER A 259 -28.54 -18.49 -11.30
CA SER A 259 -28.51 -17.63 -10.11
C SER A 259 -29.13 -16.25 -10.38
N LEU A 260 -28.82 -15.62 -11.52
CA LEU A 260 -29.44 -14.35 -11.93
C LEU A 260 -30.94 -14.47 -12.18
N ARG A 261 -31.41 -15.56 -12.79
CA ARG A 261 -32.85 -15.83 -12.92
C ARG A 261 -33.51 -15.98 -11.56
N THR A 262 -32.91 -16.73 -10.65
CA THR A 262 -33.42 -16.93 -9.29
C THR A 262 -33.47 -15.61 -8.52
N ILE A 263 -32.45 -14.76 -8.66
CA ILE A 263 -32.43 -13.41 -8.07
C ILE A 263 -33.55 -12.55 -8.68
N ASN A 264 -33.72 -12.56 -10.00
CA ASN A 264 -34.73 -11.76 -10.68
C ASN A 264 -36.16 -12.22 -10.33
N GLU A 265 -36.38 -13.52 -10.20
CA GLU A 265 -37.65 -14.11 -9.77
C GLU A 265 -37.95 -13.79 -8.29
N SER A 266 -36.94 -13.85 -7.43
CA SER A 266 -37.03 -13.42 -6.03
C SER A 266 -37.36 -11.93 -5.91
N LEU A 267 -36.72 -11.08 -6.72
CA LEU A 267 -36.94 -9.65 -6.73
C LEU A 267 -38.33 -9.30 -7.26
N ALA A 268 -38.79 -9.99 -8.30
CA ALA A 268 -40.15 -9.89 -8.81
C ALA A 268 -41.20 -10.31 -7.77
N ALA A 269 -41.00 -11.43 -7.08
CA ALA A 269 -41.90 -11.91 -6.02
C ALA A 269 -41.93 -10.95 -4.81
N THR A 270 -40.79 -10.34 -4.49
CA THR A 270 -40.66 -9.35 -3.40
C THR A 270 -41.34 -8.03 -3.77
N LEU A 271 -41.19 -7.56 -5.01
CA LEU A 271 -41.92 -6.39 -5.52
C LEU A 271 -43.42 -6.66 -5.57
N GLN A 272 -43.83 -7.85 -5.99
CA GLN A 272 -45.23 -8.22 -6.09
C GLN A 272 -45.89 -8.34 -4.71
N SER A 273 -45.20 -8.87 -3.70
CA SER A 273 -45.73 -8.93 -2.32
C SER A 273 -45.78 -7.55 -1.65
N ALA A 274 -44.83 -6.65 -1.97
CA ALA A 274 -44.82 -5.28 -1.48
C ALA A 274 -45.89 -4.38 -2.14
N LEU A 275 -46.17 -4.59 -3.43
CA LEU A 275 -47.11 -3.77 -4.21
C LEU A 275 -48.56 -4.33 -4.20
N ALA A 276 -48.75 -5.63 -3.96
CA ALA A 276 -50.09 -6.25 -3.89
C ALA A 276 -51.06 -5.58 -2.91
N PRO A 277 -50.69 -5.24 -1.66
CA PRO A 277 -51.62 -4.56 -0.74
C PRO A 277 -51.93 -3.13 -1.18
N GLN A 278 -51.02 -2.43 -1.86
CA GLN A 278 -51.26 -1.08 -2.39
C GLN A 278 -52.20 -1.11 -3.59
N LEU A 279 -52.07 -2.11 -4.48
CA LEU A 279 -52.99 -2.32 -5.61
C LEU A 279 -54.39 -2.73 -5.12
N ALA A 280 -54.49 -3.55 -4.07
CA ALA A 280 -55.77 -3.92 -3.46
C ALA A 280 -56.44 -2.72 -2.76
N ALA A 281 -55.67 -1.88 -2.05
CA ALA A 281 -56.17 -0.64 -1.44
C ALA A 281 -56.60 0.39 -2.48
N MET A 282 -55.91 0.47 -3.62
CA MET A 282 -56.31 1.30 -4.76
C MET A 282 -57.63 0.81 -5.40
N ASN A 283 -57.83 -0.50 -5.53
CA ASN A 283 -59.07 -1.07 -6.11
C ASN A 283 -60.30 -0.92 -5.19
N ALA A 284 -60.10 -0.95 -3.87
CA ALA A 284 -61.15 -0.63 -2.90
C ALA A 284 -61.48 0.88 -2.92
N SER A 285 -60.48 1.74 -3.14
CA SER A 285 -60.64 3.19 -3.23
C SER A 285 -61.31 3.63 -4.55
N THR A 286 -61.03 2.97 -5.68
CA THR A 286 -61.67 3.27 -6.98
C THR A 286 -63.16 2.96 -7.01
N SER A 287 -63.62 1.89 -6.34
CA SER A 287 -65.06 1.58 -6.27
C SER A 287 -65.86 2.55 -5.40
N ALA A 288 -65.27 3.05 -4.29
CA ALA A 288 -65.87 4.10 -3.47
C ALA A 288 -65.80 5.49 -4.13
N LEU A 289 -64.75 5.76 -4.93
CA LEU A 289 -64.58 7.01 -5.67
C LEU A 289 -65.53 7.12 -6.86
N VAL A 290 -65.81 6.03 -7.60
CA VAL A 290 -66.77 6.02 -8.72
C VAL A 290 -68.19 6.43 -8.26
N ALA A 291 -68.57 6.11 -7.03
CA ALA A 291 -69.86 6.53 -6.46
C ALA A 291 -69.95 8.04 -6.18
N ASN A 292 -68.81 8.71 -5.91
CA ASN A 292 -68.73 10.15 -5.65
C ASN A 292 -68.33 10.97 -6.89
N LEU A 293 -68.11 10.34 -8.05
CA LEU A 293 -67.57 10.93 -9.28
C LEU A 293 -68.61 11.32 -10.34
N LEU A 294 -69.92 11.23 -10.04
CA LEU A 294 -70.98 11.75 -10.93
C LEU A 294 -71.10 13.29 -10.92
N GLY A 295 -69.99 14.01 -10.72
CA GLY A 295 -69.94 15.48 -10.74
C GLY A 295 -68.72 15.99 -11.53
N ASP A 296 -68.98 16.86 -12.50
CA ASP A 296 -68.13 17.24 -13.65
C ASP A 296 -66.77 17.90 -13.37
N SER A 297 -66.34 18.08 -12.11
CA SER A 297 -65.09 18.79 -11.77
C SER A 297 -64.02 17.94 -11.06
N GLY A 298 -64.24 16.63 -10.88
CA GLY A 298 -63.34 15.77 -10.09
C GLY A 298 -62.01 15.40 -10.76
N ILE A 299 -61.93 15.45 -12.09
CA ILE A 299 -60.81 14.86 -12.86
C ILE A 299 -59.54 15.72 -12.76
N GLU A 300 -59.65 17.05 -12.81
CA GLU A 300 -58.49 17.94 -12.75
C GLU A 300 -57.86 18.03 -11.36
N GLU A 301 -58.65 17.97 -10.30
CA GLU A 301 -58.11 17.96 -8.94
C GLU A 301 -57.41 16.62 -8.61
N MET A 302 -57.89 15.53 -9.22
CA MET A 302 -57.29 14.21 -9.12
C MET A 302 -55.91 14.16 -9.78
N LEU A 303 -55.75 14.76 -10.97
CA LEU A 303 -54.45 14.85 -11.66
C LEU A 303 -53.43 15.67 -10.86
N ARG A 304 -53.88 16.71 -10.14
CA ARG A 304 -53.01 17.52 -9.27
C ARG A 304 -52.58 16.78 -8.01
N LYS A 305 -53.44 15.95 -7.40
CA LYS A 305 -53.10 15.14 -6.23
C LYS A 305 -52.22 13.93 -6.59
N PHE A 306 -52.46 13.31 -7.76
CA PHE A 306 -51.67 12.18 -8.27
C PHE A 306 -50.19 12.53 -8.41
N SER A 307 -49.85 13.72 -8.91
CA SER A 307 -48.44 14.12 -9.08
C SER A 307 -47.71 14.31 -7.74
N THR A 308 -48.44 14.58 -6.65
CA THR A 308 -47.84 14.80 -5.32
C THR A 308 -47.66 13.52 -4.49
N GLN A 309 -48.35 12.42 -4.82
CA GLN A 309 -48.34 11.18 -4.03
C GLN A 309 -47.53 10.02 -4.62
N VAL A 310 -47.16 10.06 -5.91
CA VAL A 310 -46.48 8.93 -6.58
C VAL A 310 -45.01 8.75 -6.15
N VAL A 311 -44.44 9.67 -5.37
CA VAL A 311 -43.17 9.43 -4.65
C VAL A 311 -43.29 9.97 -3.24
N SER A 312 -44.04 9.29 -2.37
CA SER A 312 -44.03 9.67 -0.95
C SER A 312 -42.77 9.12 -0.25
N PRO A 313 -42.05 9.95 0.54
CA PRO A 313 -40.85 9.53 1.27
C PRO A 313 -41.06 8.32 2.20
N GLU A 314 -42.27 8.14 2.72
CA GLU A 314 -42.63 6.99 3.55
C GLU A 314 -42.61 5.67 2.77
N LEU A 315 -42.95 5.68 1.47
CA LEU A 315 -42.93 4.50 0.62
C LEU A 315 -41.50 4.08 0.29
N VAL A 316 -40.61 5.05 0.07
CA VAL A 316 -39.16 4.83 -0.11
C VAL A 316 -38.51 4.30 1.18
N LYS A 317 -38.93 4.85 2.34
CA LYS A 317 -38.44 4.42 3.65
C LYS A 317 -38.89 3.01 4.00
N ALA A 318 -40.16 2.67 3.75
CA ALA A 318 -40.68 1.31 3.92
C ALA A 318 -39.96 0.29 3.03
N LEU A 319 -39.61 0.66 1.80
CA LEU A 319 -38.82 -0.16 0.89
C LEU A 319 -37.38 -0.39 1.39
N SER A 320 -36.73 0.65 1.92
CA SER A 320 -35.39 0.51 2.49
C SER A 320 -35.37 -0.38 3.74
N GLN A 321 -36.43 -0.33 4.55
CA GLN A 321 -36.55 -1.11 5.79
C GLN A 321 -36.86 -2.57 5.49
N SER A 322 -37.69 -2.86 4.48
CA SER A 322 -37.97 -4.23 4.04
C SER A 322 -36.76 -4.88 3.35
N TRP A 323 -35.99 -4.12 2.57
CA TRP A 323 -34.70 -4.56 2.02
C TRP A 323 -33.67 -4.84 3.12
N GLY A 324 -33.59 -3.99 4.15
CA GLY A 324 -32.72 -4.20 5.30
C GLY A 324 -33.08 -5.46 6.10
N ALA A 325 -34.38 -5.75 6.25
CA ALA A 325 -34.86 -6.94 6.96
C ALA A 325 -34.64 -8.24 6.17
N ALA A 326 -34.88 -8.24 4.85
CA ALA A 326 -34.70 -9.43 4.00
C ALA A 326 -33.24 -9.91 3.94
N ASN A 327 -32.29 -8.97 3.93
CA ASN A 327 -30.85 -9.28 3.96
C ASN A 327 -30.33 -9.75 5.33
N ALA A 328 -31.06 -9.48 6.42
CA ALA A 328 -30.70 -9.98 7.74
C ALA A 328 -31.09 -11.45 7.95
N THR A 329 -32.05 -11.97 7.18
CA THR A 329 -32.60 -13.34 7.34
C THR A 329 -32.12 -14.35 6.30
N SER A 330 -31.33 -13.97 5.30
CA SER A 330 -30.78 -14.91 4.32
C SER A 330 -29.28 -15.11 4.54
N PRO A 331 -28.85 -16.10 5.34
CA PRO A 331 -27.44 -16.47 5.35
C PRO A 331 -27.10 -17.01 3.95
N ILE A 332 -25.99 -16.54 3.39
CA ILE A 332 -25.34 -17.14 2.21
C ILE A 332 -25.14 -18.61 2.57
N GLY A 333 -26.02 -19.48 2.04
CA GLY A 333 -26.06 -20.88 2.42
C GLY A 333 -24.77 -21.62 2.05
N PRO A 334 -24.48 -22.75 2.71
CA PRO A 334 -23.26 -23.53 2.47
C PRO A 334 -23.09 -23.94 0.99
N GLU A 335 -24.18 -24.03 0.22
CA GLU A 335 -24.16 -24.30 -1.22
C GLU A 335 -23.58 -23.14 -2.04
N THR A 336 -23.89 -21.89 -1.70
CA THR A 336 -23.34 -20.70 -2.38
C THR A 336 -21.86 -20.47 -2.07
N LEU A 337 -21.40 -20.83 -0.86
CA LEU A 337 -19.99 -20.87 -0.49
C LEU A 337 -19.23 -22.04 -1.16
N ALA A 338 -19.89 -23.18 -1.36
CA ALA A 338 -19.33 -24.32 -2.08
C ALA A 338 -19.17 -24.01 -3.58
N LEU A 339 -20.13 -23.31 -4.20
CA LEU A 339 -20.06 -22.82 -5.58
C LEU A 339 -18.94 -21.80 -5.77
N ALA A 340 -18.77 -20.86 -4.83
CA ALA A 340 -17.67 -19.90 -4.86
C ALA A 340 -16.29 -20.60 -4.74
N ARG A 341 -16.15 -21.60 -3.86
CA ARG A 341 -14.92 -22.40 -3.75
C ARG A 341 -14.66 -23.28 -4.97
N ALA A 342 -15.70 -23.83 -5.61
CA ALA A 342 -15.57 -24.61 -6.83
C ALA A 342 -15.12 -23.74 -8.01
N ALA A 343 -15.68 -22.54 -8.16
CA ALA A 343 -15.27 -21.56 -9.17
C ALA A 343 -13.81 -21.09 -8.96
N GLN A 344 -13.41 -20.86 -7.71
CA GLN A 344 -12.03 -20.49 -7.36
C GLN A 344 -11.02 -21.61 -7.67
N LYS A 345 -11.41 -22.88 -7.50
CA LYS A 345 -10.57 -24.05 -7.80
C LYS A 345 -10.44 -24.32 -9.31
N ALA A 346 -11.44 -23.95 -10.10
CA ALA A 346 -11.41 -24.04 -11.56
C ALA A 346 -10.53 -22.95 -12.19
N ALA A 347 -10.47 -21.76 -11.59
CA ALA A 347 -9.63 -20.66 -12.07
C ALA A 347 -8.12 -20.86 -11.80
N GLY A 348 -7.73 -21.73 -10.86
CA GLY A 348 -6.33 -21.97 -10.48
C GLY A 348 -5.62 -23.12 -11.21
N ARG A 349 -6.25 -23.77 -12.19
CA ARG A 349 -5.65 -24.86 -13.00
C ARG A 349 -5.50 -24.51 -14.49
N GLY A 350 -5.57 -23.23 -14.84
CA GLY A 350 -5.30 -22.71 -16.19
C GLY A 350 -3.85 -22.32 -16.36
#